data_AF-A0A2X3H025-F1
#
_entry.id   AF-A0A2X3H025-F1
#
_cell.length_a   1.000
_cell.length_b   1.000
_cell.length_c   1.000
_cell.angle_alpha   90.00
_cell.angle_beta   90.00
_cell.angle_gamma   90.00
#
_symmetry.space_group_name_H-M   'P 1'
#
loop_
_entity.id
_entity.type
_entity.pdbx_description
1 polymer ?
#
loop_
_entity_poly.entity_id
_entity_poly.type
_entity_poly.pdbx_seq_one_letter_code
_entity_poly.pdbx_strand_id
1 'polypeptide(L)'
;MPYLEQMVKGVKALGLESCMTLGTLTDSQAQRLAEAGLDYYNHNLDTSPEFYGNIITTRTYQERLDTLDKVRDAGIKVCSGGIVGLGESVKDRAGLLLQLANLPTPPESVPINMLVKVKGTPLADNDDVDAFDFIRTIAIARIMMPTSYVRLSAGREQMNEQTQAMCFMAGANSIFYGCKLLTTPNPEEDKDLQLFRKLGINPQQTAVLEGDNEQQQRLEQALLTPDTEEYYNAAAL
;
A
#
# COMPACT_ATOMS: atom_id res chain seq x y z
N MET A 1 6.62 21.18 0.85
CA MET A 1 7.17 20.54 -0.35
C MET A 1 6.13 20.76 -1.45
N PRO A 2 6.18 21.89 -2.18
CA PRO A 2 5.04 22.40 -2.96
C PRO A 2 4.46 21.39 -3.97
N TYR A 3 5.34 20.67 -4.69
CA TYR A 3 4.91 19.68 -5.67
C TYR A 3 4.16 18.50 -5.05
N LEU A 4 4.59 18.02 -3.88
CA LEU A 4 3.93 16.90 -3.19
C LEU A 4 2.55 17.32 -2.69
N GLU A 5 2.43 18.52 -2.14
CA GLU A 5 1.14 19.08 -1.71
C GLU A 5 0.18 19.25 -2.90
N GLN A 6 0.69 19.65 -4.06
CA GLN A 6 -0.10 19.76 -5.29
C GLN A 6 -0.59 18.38 -5.79
N MET A 7 0.26 17.34 -5.72
CA MET A 7 -0.14 15.97 -6.06
C MET A 7 -1.27 15.47 -5.15
N VAL A 8 -1.14 15.67 -3.83
CA VAL A 8 -2.16 15.27 -2.86
C VAL A 8 -3.50 15.95 -3.15
N LYS A 9 -3.47 17.27 -3.36
CA LYS A 9 -4.68 18.05 -3.70
C LYS A 9 -5.32 17.55 -5.01
N GLY A 10 -4.51 17.24 -6.02
CA GLY A 10 -4.97 16.70 -7.29
C GLY A 10 -5.70 15.36 -7.13
N VAL A 11 -5.08 14.39 -6.44
CA VAL A 11 -5.68 13.07 -6.20
C VAL A 11 -6.96 13.19 -5.37
N LYS A 12 -6.95 14.02 -4.32
CA LYS A 12 -8.13 14.23 -3.48
C LYS A 12 -9.29 14.85 -4.26
N ALA A 13 -9.01 15.75 -5.19
CA ALA A 13 -10.01 16.33 -6.08
C ALA A 13 -10.64 15.31 -7.05
N LEU A 14 -9.96 14.20 -7.34
CA LEU A 14 -10.53 13.08 -8.12
C LEU A 14 -11.52 12.22 -7.30
N GLY A 15 -11.69 12.49 -6.01
CA GLY A 15 -12.55 11.70 -5.12
C GLY A 15 -11.93 10.38 -4.65
N LEU A 16 -10.61 10.21 -4.83
CA LEU A 16 -9.87 9.02 -4.40
C LEU A 16 -9.12 9.29 -3.08
N GLU A 17 -8.90 8.24 -2.29
CA GLU A 17 -7.99 8.32 -1.14
C GLU A 17 -6.54 8.49 -1.62
N SER A 18 -5.80 9.35 -0.94
CA SER A 18 -4.40 9.66 -1.24
C SER A 18 -3.45 9.02 -0.23
N CYS A 19 -2.44 8.31 -0.73
CA CYS A 19 -1.41 7.67 0.09
C CYS A 19 -0.01 7.92 -0.49
N MET A 20 0.96 8.25 0.34
CA MET A 20 2.35 8.45 -0.09
C MET A 20 3.36 7.74 0.82
N THR A 21 4.55 7.44 0.27
CA THR A 21 5.70 6.90 1.02
C THR A 21 6.96 7.65 0.61
N LEU A 22 7.42 8.56 1.47
CA LEU A 22 8.51 9.50 1.15
C LEU A 22 9.72 9.35 2.09
N GLY A 23 9.75 8.27 2.87
CA GLY A 23 10.78 8.03 3.88
C GLY A 23 10.45 8.71 5.22
N THR A 24 11.50 9.12 5.94
CA THR A 24 11.42 9.77 7.25
C THR A 24 10.88 11.19 7.10
N LEU A 25 9.82 11.53 7.83
CA LEU A 25 9.26 12.88 7.86
C LEU A 25 9.69 13.63 9.12
N THR A 26 9.77 14.95 8.98
CA THR A 26 9.71 15.88 10.11
C THR A 26 8.26 16.25 10.44
N ASP A 27 8.02 16.78 11.63
CA ASP A 27 6.69 17.24 12.08
C ASP A 27 6.08 18.26 11.11
N SER A 28 6.89 19.23 10.65
CA SER A 28 6.46 20.23 9.68
C SER A 28 6.07 19.60 8.33
N GLN A 29 6.75 18.54 7.90
CA GLN A 29 6.42 17.85 6.66
C GLN A 29 5.12 17.04 6.80
N ALA A 30 4.94 16.34 7.92
CA ALA A 30 3.72 15.59 8.20
C ALA A 30 2.50 16.51 8.25
N GLN A 31 2.59 17.62 8.99
CA GLN A 31 1.52 18.60 9.10
C GLN A 31 1.12 19.20 7.74
N ARG A 32 2.11 19.54 6.90
CA ARG A 32 1.84 20.07 5.55
C ARG A 32 1.15 19.07 4.63
N LEU A 33 1.49 17.78 4.75
CA LEU A 33 0.82 16.73 3.98
C LEU A 33 -0.61 16.52 4.47
N ALA A 34 -0.84 16.55 5.79
CA ALA A 34 -2.18 16.49 6.38
C ALA A 34 -3.05 17.67 5.89
N GLU A 35 -2.53 18.90 5.93
CA GLU A 35 -3.20 20.11 5.43
C GLU A 35 -3.49 20.06 3.93
N ALA A 36 -2.63 19.43 3.14
CA ALA A 36 -2.88 19.18 1.72
C ALA A 36 -3.98 18.13 1.50
N GLY A 37 -4.30 17.33 2.51
CA GLY A 37 -5.35 16.33 2.51
C GLY A 37 -4.86 14.89 2.37
N LEU A 38 -3.62 14.58 2.73
CA LEU A 38 -3.10 13.20 2.64
C LEU A 38 -3.85 12.28 3.60
N ASP A 39 -4.43 11.19 3.08
CA ASP A 39 -5.27 10.30 3.88
C ASP A 39 -4.45 9.20 4.60
N TYR A 40 -3.43 8.66 3.91
CA TYR A 40 -2.53 7.64 4.45
C TYR A 40 -1.05 7.98 4.23
N TYR A 41 -0.19 7.56 5.16
CA TYR A 41 1.25 7.57 4.98
C TYR A 41 1.85 6.19 5.20
N ASN A 42 2.65 5.71 4.25
CA ASN A 42 3.29 4.40 4.32
C ASN A 42 4.71 4.49 4.89
N HIS A 43 4.98 3.72 5.94
CA HIS A 43 6.29 3.65 6.59
C HIS A 43 6.48 2.30 7.30
N ASN A 44 7.06 1.32 6.59
CA ASN A 44 7.24 -0.05 7.10
C ASN A 44 8.33 -0.18 8.16
N LEU A 45 8.17 -1.19 9.02
CA LEU A 45 9.21 -1.65 9.95
C LEU A 45 10.03 -2.81 9.37
N ASP A 46 9.55 -3.41 8.28
CA ASP A 46 10.20 -4.44 7.46
C ASP A 46 10.37 -5.80 8.15
N THR A 47 10.91 -5.86 9.37
CA THR A 47 11.18 -7.08 10.15
C THR A 47 11.25 -6.75 11.66
N SER A 48 11.74 -7.68 12.49
CA SER A 48 11.95 -7.44 13.93
C SER A 48 13.03 -6.38 14.18
N PRO A 49 12.99 -5.68 15.34
CA PRO A 49 14.06 -4.77 15.75
C PRO A 49 15.43 -5.46 15.80
N GLU A 50 15.47 -6.72 16.23
CA GLU A 50 16.71 -7.50 16.40
C GLU A 50 17.33 -7.91 15.06
N PHE A 51 16.52 -8.08 14.00
CA PHE A 51 16.98 -8.48 12.68
C PHE A 51 17.16 -7.29 11.72
N TYR A 52 16.59 -6.13 12.03
CA TYR A 52 16.57 -4.95 11.14
C TYR A 52 17.96 -4.55 10.64
N GLY A 53 18.98 -4.58 11.51
CA GLY A 53 20.35 -4.22 11.16
C GLY A 53 21.04 -5.14 10.14
N ASN A 54 20.52 -6.35 9.93
CA ASN A 54 21.02 -7.25 8.89
C ASN A 54 20.51 -6.86 7.49
N ILE A 55 19.43 -6.09 7.42
CA ILE A 55 18.75 -5.74 6.16
C ILE A 55 18.93 -4.25 5.85
N ILE A 56 18.76 -3.37 6.83
CA ILE A 56 18.84 -1.92 6.67
C ILE A 56 19.78 -1.35 7.72
N THR A 57 20.89 -0.75 7.27
CA THR A 57 21.92 -0.16 8.14
C THR A 57 21.95 1.37 8.10
N THR A 58 21.36 1.98 7.07
CA THR A 58 21.41 3.44 6.86
C THR A 58 20.40 4.23 7.69
N ARG A 59 19.56 3.53 8.47
CA ARG A 59 18.46 4.08 9.27
C ARG A 59 18.35 3.25 10.55
N THR A 60 17.81 3.83 11.61
CA THR A 60 17.53 3.06 12.84
C THR A 60 16.09 2.58 12.86
N TYR A 61 15.82 1.49 13.58
CA TYR A 61 14.46 1.02 13.80
C TYR A 61 13.61 2.07 14.53
N GLN A 62 14.21 2.74 15.52
CA GLN A 62 13.55 3.80 16.29
C GLN A 62 13.16 5.00 15.41
N GLU A 63 14.01 5.42 14.46
CA GLU A 63 13.68 6.51 13.52
C GLU A 63 12.38 6.22 12.73
N ARG A 64 12.11 4.94 12.47
CA ARG A 64 10.88 4.52 11.78
C ARG A 64 9.66 4.69 12.68
N LEU A 65 9.76 4.25 13.93
CA LEU A 65 8.73 4.45 14.95
C LEU A 65 8.45 5.94 15.17
N ASP A 66 9.50 6.76 15.28
CA ASP A 66 9.36 8.21 15.44
C ASP A 66 8.61 8.85 14.26
N THR A 67 8.81 8.32 13.04
CA THR A 67 8.06 8.80 11.87
C THR A 67 6.59 8.38 11.92
N LEU A 68 6.29 7.17 12.39
CA LEU A 68 4.91 6.71 12.58
C LEU A 68 4.17 7.60 13.59
N ASP A 69 4.83 8.00 14.67
CA ASP A 69 4.25 8.88 15.68
C ASP A 69 3.97 10.27 15.10
N LYS A 70 4.90 10.86 14.36
CA LYS A 70 4.67 12.15 13.66
C LYS A 70 3.50 12.12 12.68
N VAL A 71 3.36 11.02 11.93
CA VAL A 71 2.24 10.81 11.00
C VAL A 71 0.93 10.75 11.76
N ARG A 72 0.90 10.02 12.88
CA ARG A 72 -0.28 9.87 13.72
C ARG A 72 -0.68 11.20 14.37
N ASP A 73 0.28 11.93 14.90
CA ASP A 73 0.07 13.24 15.55
C ASP A 73 -0.44 14.29 14.55
N ALA A 74 -0.03 14.19 13.28
CA ALA A 74 -0.56 15.02 12.19
C ALA A 74 -1.98 14.61 11.74
N GLY A 75 -2.57 13.55 12.30
CA GLY A 75 -3.92 13.08 11.96
C GLY A 75 -4.02 12.31 10.65
N ILE A 76 -2.89 11.79 10.14
CA ILE A 76 -2.85 10.97 8.92
C ILE A 76 -2.92 9.49 9.31
N LYS A 77 -3.70 8.69 8.58
CA LYS A 77 -3.78 7.24 8.83
C LYS A 77 -2.44 6.56 8.51
N VAL A 78 -2.08 5.57 9.30
CA VAL A 78 -0.82 4.85 9.20
C VAL A 78 -0.96 3.60 8.34
N CYS A 79 -0.06 3.46 7.37
CA CYS A 79 0.18 2.22 6.65
C CYS A 79 1.56 1.68 7.03
N SER A 80 1.64 0.60 7.81
CA SER A 80 2.93 0.06 8.25
C SER A 80 2.89 -1.46 8.35
N GLY A 81 3.88 -2.11 7.78
CA GLY A 81 4.00 -3.55 7.75
C GLY A 81 5.44 -3.99 7.50
N GLY A 82 5.62 -5.10 6.77
CA GLY A 82 6.96 -5.62 6.49
C GLY A 82 7.05 -6.64 5.37
N ILE A 83 8.16 -7.37 5.35
CA ILE A 83 8.54 -8.31 4.28
C ILE A 83 8.88 -9.67 4.90
N VAL A 84 8.34 -10.72 4.29
CA VAL A 84 8.60 -12.12 4.64
C VAL A 84 9.58 -12.71 3.62
N GLY A 85 10.65 -13.36 4.08
CA GLY A 85 11.66 -14.00 3.23
C GLY A 85 12.98 -13.25 3.09
N LEU A 86 13.23 -12.25 3.92
CA LEU A 86 14.50 -11.52 4.02
C LEU A 86 15.65 -12.40 4.55
N GLY A 87 15.36 -13.61 5.03
CA GLY A 87 16.28 -14.47 5.80
C GLY A 87 15.98 -14.44 7.30
N GLU A 88 14.87 -13.80 7.66
CA GLU A 88 14.39 -13.70 9.04
C GLU A 88 13.84 -15.03 9.54
N SER A 89 13.94 -15.26 10.86
CA SER A 89 13.37 -16.44 11.51
C SER A 89 11.87 -16.27 11.80
N VAL A 90 11.21 -17.36 12.20
CA VAL A 90 9.82 -17.29 12.71
C VAL A 90 9.69 -16.33 13.90
N LYS A 91 10.71 -16.24 14.76
CA LYS A 91 10.73 -15.31 15.89
C LYS A 91 10.77 -13.86 15.42
N ASP A 92 11.47 -13.58 14.34
CA ASP A 92 11.58 -12.24 13.78
C ASP A 92 10.26 -11.78 13.14
N ARG A 93 9.58 -12.68 12.41
CA ARG A 93 8.22 -12.43 11.89
C ARG A 93 7.24 -12.12 13.02
N ALA A 94 7.32 -12.89 14.12
CA ALA A 94 6.52 -12.62 15.31
C ALA A 94 6.87 -11.28 15.96
N GLY A 95 8.16 -10.93 16.03
CA GLY A 95 8.64 -9.65 16.53
C GLY A 95 8.09 -8.45 15.75
N LEU A 96 8.07 -8.53 14.41
CA LEU A 96 7.45 -7.51 13.56
C LEU A 96 5.96 -7.30 13.91
N LEU A 97 5.17 -8.38 13.92
CA LEU A 97 3.73 -8.28 14.18
C LEU A 97 3.43 -7.82 15.60
N LEU A 98 4.23 -8.27 16.58
CA LEU A 98 4.12 -7.84 17.96
C LEU A 98 4.44 -6.35 18.10
N GLN A 99 5.43 -5.83 17.39
CA GLN A 99 5.75 -4.41 17.40
C GLN A 99 4.57 -3.59 16.85
N LEU A 100 4.05 -3.96 15.69
CA LEU A 100 2.95 -3.22 15.04
C LEU A 100 1.66 -3.26 15.88
N ALA A 101 1.33 -4.42 16.44
CA ALA A 101 0.13 -4.60 17.25
C ALA A 101 0.18 -3.86 18.60
N ASN A 102 1.38 -3.65 19.16
CA ASN A 102 1.56 -2.97 20.44
C ASN A 102 1.88 -1.47 20.31
N LEU A 103 1.78 -0.89 19.10
CA LEU A 103 1.78 0.56 18.96
C LEU A 103 0.59 1.18 19.71
N PRO A 104 0.65 2.47 20.10
CA PRO A 104 -0.47 3.14 20.79
C PRO A 104 -1.81 2.97 20.06
N THR A 105 -1.76 2.95 18.73
CA THR A 105 -2.85 2.49 17.87
C THR A 105 -2.23 1.68 16.73
N PRO A 106 -2.65 0.42 16.52
CA PRO A 106 -2.19 -0.38 15.39
C PRO A 106 -2.45 0.33 14.06
N PRO A 107 -1.61 0.12 13.03
CA PRO A 107 -1.81 0.74 11.72
C PRO A 107 -3.18 0.42 11.12
N GLU A 108 -3.82 1.38 10.49
CA GLU A 108 -5.08 1.17 9.77
C GLU A 108 -4.90 0.20 8.59
N SER A 109 -3.72 0.20 7.97
CA SER A 109 -3.34 -0.73 6.92
C SER A 109 -1.99 -1.40 7.22
N VAL A 110 -1.96 -2.72 7.19
CA VAL A 110 -0.80 -3.55 7.49
C VAL A 110 -0.41 -4.33 6.22
N PRO A 111 0.50 -3.81 5.38
CA PRO A 111 1.01 -4.54 4.22
C PRO A 111 1.97 -5.64 4.62
N ILE A 112 1.67 -6.86 4.20
CA ILE A 112 2.58 -8.00 4.33
C ILE A 112 3.05 -8.37 2.92
N ASN A 113 4.33 -8.09 2.67
CA ASN A 113 4.98 -8.35 1.39
C ASN A 113 5.73 -9.68 1.47
N MET A 114 5.75 -10.42 0.36
CA MET A 114 6.73 -11.49 0.17
C MET A 114 7.96 -10.90 -0.53
N LEU A 115 9.16 -11.33 -0.16
CA LEU A 115 10.39 -10.87 -0.77
C LEU A 115 10.33 -11.12 -2.29
N VAL A 116 10.45 -10.03 -3.06
CA VAL A 116 10.68 -10.11 -4.50
C VAL A 116 12.19 -10.10 -4.72
N LYS A 117 12.74 -11.24 -5.13
CA LYS A 117 14.18 -11.41 -5.39
C LYS A 117 14.56 -10.70 -6.68
N VAL A 118 15.38 -9.65 -6.57
CA VAL A 118 15.81 -8.85 -7.72
C VAL A 118 17.32 -8.99 -7.90
N LYS A 119 17.72 -9.38 -9.11
CA LYS A 119 19.13 -9.54 -9.48
C LYS A 119 19.90 -8.25 -9.21
N GLY A 120 21.03 -8.37 -8.53
CA GLY A 120 21.85 -7.23 -8.09
C GLY A 120 21.60 -6.77 -6.65
N THR A 121 20.50 -7.23 -6.01
CA THR A 121 20.34 -7.08 -4.57
C THR A 121 21.08 -8.19 -3.82
N PRO A 122 21.58 -7.96 -2.59
CA PRO A 122 22.21 -9.02 -1.78
C PRO A 122 21.28 -10.19 -1.45
N LEU A 123 19.96 -10.01 -1.58
CA LEU A 123 18.93 -11.02 -1.30
C LEU A 123 18.43 -11.74 -2.55
N ALA A 124 19.09 -11.55 -3.70
CA ALA A 124 18.67 -12.13 -4.98
C ALA A 124 18.63 -13.67 -4.95
N ASP A 125 19.55 -14.29 -4.21
CA ASP A 125 19.73 -15.74 -4.13
C ASP A 125 19.23 -16.33 -2.79
N ASN A 126 18.38 -15.59 -2.06
CA ASN A 126 17.74 -16.11 -0.84
C ASN A 126 16.87 -17.35 -1.15
N ASP A 127 16.57 -18.14 -0.12
CA ASP A 127 15.61 -19.23 -0.21
C ASP A 127 14.18 -18.72 -0.42
N ASP A 128 13.34 -19.52 -1.07
CA ASP A 128 11.91 -19.21 -1.19
C ASP A 128 11.20 -19.43 0.15
N VAL A 129 10.19 -18.61 0.43
CA VAL A 129 9.33 -18.79 1.59
C VAL A 129 8.29 -19.84 1.26
N ASP A 130 8.10 -20.81 2.14
CA ASP A 130 6.98 -21.75 2.00
C ASP A 130 5.64 -21.01 2.03
N ALA A 131 4.74 -21.34 1.11
CA ALA A 131 3.47 -20.63 0.98
C ALA A 131 2.64 -20.69 2.28
N PHE A 132 2.70 -21.80 3.04
CA PHE A 132 2.00 -21.94 4.31
C PHE A 132 2.58 -21.06 5.40
N ASP A 133 3.88 -20.78 5.37
CA ASP A 133 4.51 -19.83 6.27
C ASP A 133 4.02 -18.41 6.00
N PHE A 134 3.92 -18.03 4.72
CA PHE A 134 3.38 -16.73 4.35
C PHE A 134 1.91 -16.59 4.75
N ILE A 135 1.08 -17.60 4.47
CA ILE A 135 -0.33 -17.65 4.87
C ILE A 135 -0.46 -17.54 6.40
N ARG A 136 0.40 -18.23 7.16
CA ARG A 136 0.43 -18.16 8.62
C ARG A 136 0.72 -16.75 9.12
N THR A 137 1.65 -16.03 8.48
CA THR A 137 1.93 -14.63 8.82
C THR A 137 0.69 -13.75 8.62
N ILE A 138 -0.04 -13.91 7.52
CA ILE A 138 -1.31 -13.19 7.29
C ILE A 138 -2.35 -13.51 8.37
N ALA A 139 -2.52 -14.79 8.71
CA ALA A 139 -3.48 -15.23 9.73
C ALA A 139 -3.18 -14.62 11.10
N ILE A 140 -1.91 -14.63 11.52
CA ILE A 140 -1.49 -14.04 12.79
C ILE A 140 -1.70 -12.52 12.76
N ALA A 141 -1.36 -11.84 11.66
CA ALA A 141 -1.58 -10.40 11.52
C ALA A 141 -3.06 -10.03 11.67
N ARG A 142 -3.97 -10.79 11.04
CA ARG A 142 -5.43 -10.62 11.19
C ARG A 142 -5.87 -10.79 12.65
N ILE A 143 -5.41 -11.83 13.34
CA ILE A 143 -5.80 -12.12 14.72
C ILE A 143 -5.31 -11.02 15.67
N MET A 144 -4.06 -10.58 15.51
CA MET A 144 -3.44 -9.58 16.38
C MET A 144 -3.99 -8.17 16.14
N MET A 145 -4.42 -7.85 14.92
CA MET A 145 -4.88 -6.52 14.51
C MET A 145 -6.24 -6.61 13.82
N PRO A 146 -7.32 -6.95 14.56
CA PRO A 146 -8.62 -7.28 13.98
C PRO A 146 -9.28 -6.10 13.24
N THR A 147 -9.00 -4.86 13.65
CA THR A 147 -9.55 -3.64 13.04
C THR A 147 -8.76 -3.16 11.82
N SER A 148 -7.56 -3.69 11.59
CA SER A 148 -6.68 -3.25 10.51
C SER A 148 -7.01 -3.94 9.19
N TYR A 149 -6.81 -3.23 8.08
CA TYR A 149 -6.74 -3.85 6.76
C TYR A 149 -5.42 -4.60 6.64
N VAL A 150 -5.46 -5.91 6.43
CA VAL A 150 -4.26 -6.70 6.16
C VAL A 150 -4.10 -6.77 4.65
N ARG A 151 -3.06 -6.11 4.13
CA ARG A 151 -2.86 -5.96 2.69
C ARG A 151 -1.90 -7.05 2.19
N LEU A 152 -2.42 -7.89 1.30
CA LEU A 152 -1.62 -8.81 0.50
C LEU A 152 -1.00 -8.02 -0.65
N SER A 153 0.27 -7.66 -0.54
CA SER A 153 0.91 -6.66 -1.42
C SER A 153 1.96 -7.24 -2.37
N ALA A 154 3.23 -6.83 -2.26
CA ALA A 154 4.27 -7.30 -3.17
C ALA A 154 4.48 -8.81 -2.99
N GLY A 155 4.73 -9.51 -4.10
CA GLY A 155 4.87 -10.97 -4.10
C GLY A 155 3.73 -11.73 -4.76
N ARG A 156 2.57 -11.09 -4.97
CA ARG A 156 1.36 -11.76 -5.47
C ARG A 156 1.55 -12.42 -6.84
N GLU A 157 2.37 -11.85 -7.70
CA GLU A 157 2.64 -12.42 -9.02
C GLU A 157 3.34 -13.78 -8.95
N GLN A 158 4.11 -14.04 -7.87
CA GLN A 158 4.73 -15.35 -7.64
C GLN A 158 3.79 -16.35 -6.94
N MET A 159 2.63 -15.90 -6.45
CA MET A 159 1.65 -16.74 -5.76
C MET A 159 0.64 -17.32 -6.75
N ASN A 160 0.38 -18.63 -6.65
CA ASN A 160 -0.73 -19.26 -7.37
C ASN A 160 -2.10 -18.83 -6.81
N GLU A 161 -3.17 -19.14 -7.54
CA GLU A 161 -4.54 -18.77 -7.16
C GLU A 161 -4.94 -19.30 -5.77
N GLN A 162 -4.55 -20.53 -5.45
CA GLN A 162 -4.89 -21.19 -4.19
C GLN A 162 -4.19 -20.51 -3.00
N THR A 163 -2.92 -20.11 -3.14
CA THR A 163 -2.20 -19.36 -2.12
C THR A 163 -2.87 -18.02 -1.88
N GLN A 164 -3.25 -17.29 -2.93
CA GLN A 164 -3.97 -16.02 -2.77
C GLN A 164 -5.35 -16.23 -2.11
N ALA A 165 -6.09 -17.26 -2.51
CA ALA A 165 -7.36 -17.63 -1.88
C ALA A 165 -7.19 -17.92 -0.38
N MET A 166 -6.17 -18.69 -0.02
CA MET A 166 -5.83 -18.98 1.38
C MET A 166 -5.44 -17.72 2.14
N CYS A 167 -4.71 -16.77 1.53
CA CYS A 167 -4.42 -15.47 2.15
C CYS A 167 -5.69 -14.66 2.42
N PHE A 168 -6.65 -14.61 1.49
CA PHE A 168 -7.94 -13.96 1.73
C PHE A 168 -8.71 -14.64 2.85
N MET A 169 -8.76 -15.98 2.86
CA MET A 169 -9.39 -16.75 3.96
C MET A 169 -8.69 -16.54 5.31
N ALA A 170 -7.36 -16.39 5.32
CA ALA A 170 -6.57 -16.11 6.51
C ALA A 170 -6.83 -14.70 7.07
N GLY A 171 -7.37 -13.79 6.26
CA GLY A 171 -7.81 -12.47 6.70
C GLY A 171 -7.19 -11.30 5.93
N ALA A 172 -6.44 -11.53 4.85
CA ALA A 172 -6.10 -10.46 3.93
C ALA A 172 -7.37 -9.89 3.29
N ASN A 173 -7.46 -8.57 3.19
CA ASN A 173 -8.64 -7.88 2.67
C ASN A 173 -8.30 -6.58 1.91
N SER A 174 -7.04 -6.43 1.49
CA SER A 174 -6.58 -5.34 0.65
C SER A 174 -5.48 -5.86 -0.28
N ILE A 175 -5.38 -5.32 -1.50
CA ILE A 175 -4.35 -5.64 -2.48
C ILE A 175 -3.86 -4.37 -3.19
N PHE A 176 -2.72 -4.47 -3.88
CA PHE A 176 -2.42 -3.57 -4.98
C PHE A 176 -2.99 -4.14 -6.28
N TYR A 177 -3.72 -3.32 -7.00
CA TYR A 177 -4.39 -3.65 -8.26
C TYR A 177 -3.76 -2.85 -9.39
N GLY A 178 -3.36 -3.53 -10.46
CA GLY A 178 -2.73 -2.94 -11.63
C GLY A 178 -1.54 -3.75 -12.15
N CYS A 179 -1.13 -3.52 -13.40
CA CYS A 179 -0.02 -4.25 -14.06
C CYS A 179 1.33 -4.24 -13.31
N LYS A 180 1.60 -3.23 -12.48
CA LYS A 180 2.87 -3.06 -11.75
C LYS A 180 2.68 -2.34 -10.43
N LEU A 181 3.59 -2.62 -9.50
CA LEU A 181 3.69 -1.92 -8.21
C LEU A 181 4.57 -0.67 -8.38
N LEU A 182 5.77 -0.68 -7.77
CA LEU A 182 6.77 0.37 -7.91
C LEU A 182 7.69 0.10 -9.10
N THR A 183 8.35 -1.06 -9.08
CA THR A 183 9.34 -1.46 -10.09
C THR A 183 9.22 -2.91 -10.54
N THR A 184 8.41 -3.71 -9.85
CA THR A 184 8.23 -5.14 -10.11
C THR A 184 6.87 -5.43 -10.74
N PRO A 185 6.74 -6.54 -11.49
CA PRO A 185 5.45 -7.00 -11.99
C PRO A 185 4.44 -7.24 -10.87
N ASN A 186 3.16 -7.10 -11.20
CA ASN A 186 2.02 -7.42 -10.35
C ASN A 186 0.99 -8.16 -11.21
N PRO A 187 0.09 -8.98 -10.63
CA PRO A 187 -0.96 -9.62 -11.41
C PRO A 187 -1.77 -8.60 -12.22
N GLU A 188 -2.04 -8.94 -13.48
CA GLU A 188 -2.87 -8.14 -14.36
C GLU A 188 -4.30 -7.98 -13.81
N GLU A 189 -4.90 -6.85 -14.13
CA GLU A 189 -6.23 -6.42 -13.71
C GLU A 189 -7.30 -7.51 -13.95
N ASP A 190 -7.29 -8.10 -15.15
CA ASP A 190 -8.24 -9.13 -15.54
C ASP A 190 -8.10 -10.42 -14.72
N LYS A 191 -6.86 -10.79 -14.38
CA LYS A 191 -6.55 -11.98 -13.55
C LYS A 191 -7.06 -11.79 -12.13
N ASP A 192 -6.89 -10.59 -11.58
CA ASP A 192 -7.40 -10.22 -10.25
C ASP A 192 -8.93 -10.24 -10.20
N LEU A 193 -9.59 -9.63 -11.20
CA LEU A 193 -11.05 -9.64 -11.29
C LEU A 193 -11.61 -11.06 -11.45
N GLN A 194 -10.95 -11.92 -12.24
CA GLN A 194 -11.36 -13.31 -12.40
C GLN A 194 -11.24 -14.09 -11.08
N LEU A 195 -10.13 -13.93 -10.36
CA LEU A 195 -9.94 -14.58 -9.06
C LEU A 195 -10.98 -14.10 -8.04
N PHE A 196 -11.27 -12.80 -8.00
CA PHE A 196 -12.28 -12.25 -7.09
C PHE A 196 -13.67 -12.80 -7.37
N ARG A 197 -14.05 -12.92 -8.65
CA ARG A 197 -15.31 -13.57 -9.04
C ARG A 197 -15.37 -15.04 -8.62
N LYS A 198 -14.28 -15.80 -8.80
CA LYS A 198 -14.20 -17.21 -8.36
C LYS A 198 -14.40 -17.35 -6.85
N LEU A 199 -13.83 -16.42 -6.06
CA LEU A 199 -13.89 -16.44 -4.59
C LEU A 199 -15.11 -15.73 -4.01
N GLY A 200 -15.92 -15.05 -4.83
CA GLY A 200 -17.04 -14.24 -4.36
C GLY A 200 -16.63 -12.99 -3.58
N ILE A 201 -15.43 -12.47 -3.82
CA ILE A 201 -14.90 -11.25 -3.18
C ILE A 201 -15.36 -10.03 -3.98
N ASN A 202 -15.95 -9.05 -3.27
CA ASN A 202 -16.44 -7.81 -3.87
C ASN A 202 -15.56 -6.63 -3.46
N PRO A 203 -15.38 -5.62 -4.34
CA PRO A 203 -14.77 -4.37 -3.94
C PRO A 203 -15.64 -3.66 -2.90
N GLN A 204 -14.99 -3.02 -1.94
CA GLN A 204 -15.68 -2.17 -0.98
C GLN A 204 -16.31 -1.00 -1.73
N GLN A 205 -17.63 -0.84 -1.59
CA GLN A 205 -18.34 0.29 -2.16
C GLN A 205 -18.05 1.52 -1.31
N THR A 206 -17.24 2.44 -1.84
CA THR A 206 -17.11 3.79 -1.30
C THR A 206 -17.97 4.73 -2.12
N ALA A 207 -18.43 5.84 -1.51
CA ALA A 207 -19.14 6.87 -2.24
C ALA A 207 -18.16 7.54 -3.22
N VAL A 208 -18.17 7.09 -4.47
CA VAL A 208 -17.48 7.78 -5.55
C VAL A 208 -18.35 8.98 -5.92
N LEU A 209 -17.76 10.18 -5.99
CA LEU A 209 -18.51 11.40 -6.32
C LEU A 209 -19.17 11.31 -7.69
N GLU A 210 -18.60 10.49 -8.60
CA GLU A 210 -19.09 10.12 -9.93
C GLU A 210 -18.47 8.78 -10.37
N GLY A 211 -19.21 7.98 -11.14
CA GLY A 211 -18.67 6.74 -11.71
C GLY A 211 -17.75 6.97 -12.92
N ASP A 212 -16.95 5.98 -13.30
CA ASP A 212 -16.02 6.04 -14.45
C ASP A 212 -16.69 6.54 -15.74
N ASN A 213 -17.94 6.11 -15.99
CA ASN A 213 -18.72 6.56 -17.15
C ASN A 213 -19.09 8.05 -17.09
N GLU A 214 -19.40 8.57 -15.91
CA GLU A 214 -19.75 9.99 -15.72
C GLU A 214 -18.51 10.87 -15.83
N GLN A 215 -17.37 10.42 -15.29
CA GLN A 215 -16.08 11.09 -15.48
C GLN A 215 -15.63 11.07 -16.95
N GLN A 216 -15.77 9.93 -17.64
CA GLN A 216 -15.44 9.83 -19.05
C GLN A 216 -16.34 10.74 -19.90
N GLN A 217 -17.65 10.73 -19.66
CA GLN A 217 -18.59 11.64 -20.33
C GLN A 217 -18.28 13.11 -20.05
N ARG A 218 -17.88 13.47 -18.83
CA ARG A 218 -17.47 14.83 -18.50
C ARG A 218 -16.18 15.24 -19.21
N LEU A 219 -15.18 14.36 -19.25
CA LEU A 219 -13.93 14.60 -19.96
C LEU A 219 -14.18 14.75 -21.46
N GLU A 220 -15.01 13.88 -22.04
CA GLU A 220 -15.45 13.97 -23.43
C GLU A 220 -16.20 15.29 -23.70
N GLN A 221 -17.12 15.70 -22.81
CA GLN A 221 -17.80 16.99 -22.92
C GLN A 221 -16.85 18.18 -22.81
N ALA A 222 -15.90 18.16 -21.87
CA ALA A 222 -14.90 19.22 -21.70
C ALA A 222 -13.96 19.35 -22.92
N LEU A 223 -13.64 18.23 -23.58
CA LEU A 223 -12.88 18.21 -24.83
C LEU A 223 -13.70 18.70 -26.04
N LEU A 224 -15.03 18.56 -26.01
CA LEU A 224 -15.95 19.04 -27.05
C LEU A 224 -16.23 20.55 -26.96
N THR A 225 -16.00 21.18 -25.81
CA THR A 225 -16.10 22.63 -25.59
C THR A 225 -14.73 23.27 -25.30
N PRO A 226 -13.75 23.25 -26.23
CA PRO A 226 -12.43 23.83 -25.97
C PRO A 226 -12.38 25.35 -26.20
N ASP A 227 -13.52 26.00 -26.48
CA ASP A 227 -13.57 27.45 -26.68
C ASP A 227 -13.19 28.17 -25.38
N THR A 228 -11.95 28.65 -25.37
CA THR A 228 -11.34 29.48 -24.33
C THR A 228 -10.85 30.75 -25.01
N GLU A 229 -10.47 31.79 -24.26
CA GLU A 229 -9.93 33.03 -24.87
C GLU A 229 -8.68 32.78 -25.75
N GLU A 230 -8.02 31.62 -25.61
CA GLU A 230 -6.78 31.27 -26.31
C GLU A 230 -6.93 30.14 -27.35
N TYR A 231 -8.06 29.42 -27.40
CA TYR A 231 -8.30 28.31 -28.36
C TYR A 231 -9.73 28.32 -28.92
N TYR A 232 -9.85 28.14 -30.23
CA TYR A 232 -11.12 28.09 -30.97
C TYR A 232 -11.34 26.71 -31.62
N ASN A 233 -12.53 26.13 -31.45
CA ASN A 233 -12.91 24.85 -32.06
C ASN A 233 -13.37 25.01 -33.53
N ALA A 234 -12.48 24.73 -34.48
CA ALA A 234 -12.80 24.84 -35.91
C ALA A 234 -13.81 23.80 -36.45
N ALA A 235 -14.21 22.81 -35.66
CA ALA A 235 -15.16 21.76 -36.06
C ALA A 235 -16.64 22.10 -35.76
N ALA A 236 -16.93 23.28 -35.20
CA ALA A 236 -18.28 23.72 -34.83
C ALA A 236 -19.01 24.54 -35.92
N LEU A 237 -18.55 24.49 -37.18
CA LEU A 237 -19.18 25.12 -38.36
C LEU A 237 -19.95 24.11 -39.21
#